data_AF-A0A8E9ZS04-F1
#
_entry.id   AF-A0A8E9ZS04-F1
#
_cell.length_a   1.000
_cell.length_b   1.000
_cell.length_c   1.000
_cell.angle_alpha   90.00
_cell.angle_beta   90.00
_cell.angle_gamma   90.00
#
_symmetry.space_group_name_H-M   'P 1'
#
loop_
_entity.id
_entity.type
_entity.pdbx_description
1 polymer ?
#
loop_
_entity_poly.entity_id
_entity_poly.type
_entity_poly.pdbx_seq_one_letter_code
_entity_poly.pdbx_strand_id
1 'polypeptide(L)'
;MKKSELEKDVDDLLKRLVSSDYDIPENSGVMKILLRKLFMVTFIGVVLVSLNFLLYQDEWRDLLAVLVFSILPLAIFSLVFIASLYQPISMYLSLTDEIKESSLVVQLLIKKVRHYWHVLFALNCAVGIVLLFIDDGFVVGFGAAWFVTYIMGIIAFQTSLSRYMTPAVVSSLSKVKELLSASPK
;
A
#
# COMPACT_ATOMS: atom_id res chain seq x y z
N MET A 1 9.89 22.47 -7.76
CA MET A 1 10.98 21.58 -8.17
C MET A 1 11.21 21.80 -9.65
N LYS A 2 12.42 22.21 -10.03
CA LYS A 2 12.75 22.39 -11.45
C LYS A 2 13.09 21.02 -12.05
N LYS A 3 12.76 20.81 -13.34
CA LYS A 3 13.05 19.56 -14.06
C LYS A 3 14.52 19.15 -13.95
N SER A 4 15.44 20.11 -14.02
CA SER A 4 16.88 19.91 -13.92
C SER A 4 17.35 19.40 -12.54
N GLU A 5 16.65 19.79 -11.46
CA GLU A 5 16.97 19.33 -10.10
C GLU A 5 16.59 17.85 -9.92
N LEU A 6 15.45 17.45 -10.51
CA LEU A 6 14.96 16.08 -10.46
C LEU A 6 15.85 15.12 -11.28
N GLU A 7 16.25 15.54 -12.48
CA GLU A 7 17.17 14.75 -13.32
C GLU A 7 18.53 14.56 -12.63
N LYS A 8 19.06 15.62 -12.02
CA LYS A 8 20.30 15.54 -11.24
C LYS A 8 20.18 14.63 -10.00
N ASP A 9 19.09 14.72 -9.25
CA ASP A 9 18.85 13.84 -8.08
C ASP A 9 18.78 12.37 -8.47
N VAL A 10 18.14 12.06 -9.60
CA VAL A 10 18.02 10.69 -10.12
C VAL A 10 19.36 10.15 -10.61
N ASP A 11 20.17 10.98 -11.29
CA ASP A 11 21.51 10.58 -11.72
C ASP A 11 22.46 10.38 -10.52
N ASP A 12 22.37 11.24 -9.50
CA ASP A 12 23.13 11.09 -8.26
C ASP A 12 22.68 9.86 -7.46
N LEU A 13 21.37 9.58 -7.41
CA LEU A 13 20.82 8.35 -6.83
C LEU A 13 21.38 7.11 -7.54
N LEU A 14 21.40 7.09 -8.87
CA LEU A 14 21.92 5.96 -9.64
C LEU A 14 23.42 5.74 -9.37
N LYS A 15 24.23 6.80 -9.29
CA LYS A 15 25.64 6.68 -8.93
C LYS A 15 25.82 6.10 -7.53
N ARG A 16 25.05 6.58 -6.55
CA ARG A 16 25.10 6.10 -5.17
C ARG A 16 24.70 4.63 -5.04
N LEU A 17 23.68 4.22 -5.79
CA LEU A 17 23.24 2.82 -5.85
C LEU A 17 24.31 1.90 -6.44
N VAL A 18 25.05 2.36 -7.46
CA VAL A 18 26.16 1.59 -8.05
C VAL A 18 27.36 1.51 -7.09
N SER A 19 27.60 2.55 -6.30
CA SER A 19 28.73 2.62 -5.37
C SER A 19 28.45 2.03 -3.97
N SER A 20 27.19 1.78 -3.64
CA SER A 20 26.75 1.25 -2.35
C SER A 20 26.52 -0.25 -2.47
N ASP A 21 27.05 -1.03 -1.53
CA ASP A 21 26.51 -2.37 -1.30
C ASP A 21 25.06 -2.21 -0.83
N TYR A 22 24.14 -2.93 -1.47
CA TYR A 22 22.73 -2.94 -1.10
C TYR A 22 22.38 -4.27 -0.45
N ASP A 23 21.67 -4.21 0.67
CA ASP A 23 21.21 -5.42 1.36
C ASP A 23 19.91 -5.92 0.71
N ILE A 24 19.88 -7.20 0.33
CA ILE A 24 18.65 -7.84 -0.14
C ILE A 24 17.80 -8.16 1.11
N PRO A 25 16.61 -7.56 1.26
CA PRO A 25 15.80 -7.76 2.45
C PRO A 25 15.28 -9.20 2.51
N GLU A 26 15.26 -9.75 3.72
CA GLU A 26 14.57 -11.02 3.96
C GLU A 26 13.07 -10.90 3.66
N ASN A 27 12.50 -11.96 3.10
CA ASN A 27 11.06 -12.07 2.87
C ASN A 27 10.25 -11.82 4.16
N SER A 28 10.78 -12.26 5.31
CA SER A 28 10.20 -12.03 6.64
C SER A 28 10.01 -10.54 6.93
N GLY A 29 10.98 -9.70 6.58
CA GLY A 29 10.95 -8.25 6.77
C GLY A 29 9.91 -7.56 5.89
N VAL A 30 9.86 -7.93 4.61
CA VAL A 30 8.86 -7.42 3.65
C VAL A 30 7.45 -7.78 4.10
N MET A 31 7.23 -9.07 4.41
CA MET A 31 5.92 -9.58 4.79
C MET A 31 5.44 -9.00 6.13
N LYS A 32 6.33 -8.77 7.09
CA LYS A 32 5.99 -8.15 8.38
C LYS A 32 5.38 -6.76 8.20
N ILE A 33 5.90 -5.94 7.29
CA ILE A 33 5.36 -4.59 7.01
C ILE A 33 3.96 -4.70 6.41
N LEU A 34 3.79 -5.57 5.42
CA LEU A 34 2.51 -5.79 4.74
C LEU A 34 1.44 -6.34 5.70
N LEU A 35 1.77 -7.40 6.45
CA LEU A 35 0.88 -8.01 7.44
C LEU A 35 0.48 -7.03 8.53
N ARG A 36 1.38 -6.13 8.97
CA ARG A 36 1.03 -5.09 9.95
C ARG A 36 -0.05 -4.15 9.43
N LYS A 37 -0.04 -3.81 8.15
CA LYS A 37 -1.06 -2.97 7.52
C LYS A 37 -2.37 -3.72 7.31
N LEU A 38 -2.30 -4.96 6.84
CA LEU A 38 -3.48 -5.82 6.71
C LEU A 38 -4.15 -6.09 8.06
N PHE A 39 -3.36 -6.31 9.12
CA PHE A 39 -3.89 -6.48 10.47
C PHE A 39 -4.74 -5.28 10.91
N MET A 40 -4.33 -4.05 10.61
CA MET A 40 -5.14 -2.86 10.91
C MET A 40 -6.48 -2.88 10.17
N VAL A 41 -6.48 -3.26 8.89
CA VAL A 41 -7.69 -3.35 8.06
C VAL A 41 -8.63 -4.43 8.60
N THR A 42 -8.10 -5.63 8.87
CA THR A 42 -8.85 -6.75 9.43
C THR A 42 -9.40 -6.41 10.81
N PHE A 43 -8.61 -5.77 11.67
CA PHE A 43 -9.04 -5.37 13.00
C PHE A 43 -10.25 -4.42 12.94
N ILE A 44 -10.22 -3.43 12.05
CA ILE A 44 -11.40 -2.55 11.84
C ILE A 44 -12.58 -3.37 11.33
N GLY A 45 -12.37 -4.29 10.38
CA GLY A 45 -13.44 -5.17 9.88
C GLY A 45 -14.11 -5.96 11.00
N VAL A 46 -13.32 -6.54 11.91
CA VAL A 46 -13.85 -7.24 13.09
C VAL A 46 -14.65 -6.30 13.99
N VAL A 47 -14.13 -5.10 14.27
CA VAL A 47 -14.85 -4.08 15.07
C VAL A 47 -16.18 -3.72 14.42
N LEU A 48 -16.22 -3.49 13.11
CA LEU A 48 -17.46 -3.17 12.40
C LEU A 48 -18.46 -4.33 12.46
N VAL A 49 -18.03 -5.57 12.26
CA VAL A 49 -18.92 -6.74 12.36
C VAL A 49 -19.45 -6.90 13.79
N SER A 50 -18.62 -6.70 14.80
CA SER A 50 -19.06 -6.72 16.21
C SER A 50 -20.07 -5.61 16.51
N LEU A 51 -19.85 -4.39 15.99
CA LEU A 51 -20.80 -3.28 16.15
C LEU A 51 -22.11 -3.54 15.42
N ASN A 52 -22.08 -4.11 14.22
CA ASN A 52 -23.30 -4.51 13.49
C ASN A 52 -24.14 -5.49 14.31
N PHE A 53 -23.49 -6.51 14.89
CA PHE A 53 -24.17 -7.48 15.74
C PHE A 53 -24.85 -6.80 16.93
N LEU A 54 -24.15 -5.91 17.64
CA LEU A 54 -24.72 -5.18 18.79
C LEU A 54 -25.89 -4.25 18.43
N LEU A 55 -25.96 -3.77 17.18
CA LEU A 55 -26.99 -2.83 16.74
C LEU A 55 -28.23 -3.53 16.16
N TYR A 56 -28.06 -4.65 15.45
CA TYR A 56 -29.11 -5.21 14.60
C TYR A 56 -29.45 -6.67 14.86
N GLN A 57 -28.59 -7.46 15.53
CA GLN A 57 -28.76 -8.91 15.59
C GLN A 57 -28.84 -9.46 17.01
N ASP A 58 -29.87 -10.24 17.26
CA ASP A 58 -30.08 -10.95 18.53
C ASP A 58 -29.60 -12.43 18.47
N GLU A 59 -29.41 -13.00 17.26
CA GLU A 59 -29.03 -14.41 17.07
C GLU A 59 -27.56 -14.60 16.64
N TRP A 60 -26.83 -15.45 17.35
CA TRP A 60 -25.43 -15.80 17.04
C TRP A 60 -25.21 -16.44 15.65
N ARG A 61 -26.26 -17.05 15.07
CA ARG A 61 -26.19 -17.68 13.74
C ARG A 61 -25.93 -16.64 12.65
N ASP A 62 -26.51 -15.45 12.81
CA ASP A 62 -26.45 -14.40 11.80
C ASP A 62 -25.08 -13.69 11.84
N LEU A 63 -24.45 -13.62 13.02
CA LEU A 63 -23.06 -13.18 13.19
C LEU A 63 -22.07 -14.10 12.43
N LEU A 64 -22.26 -15.42 12.49
CA LEU A 64 -21.41 -16.36 11.77
C LEU A 64 -21.56 -16.18 10.25
N ALA A 65 -22.77 -15.94 9.76
CA ALA A 65 -23.00 -15.66 8.34
C ALA A 65 -22.27 -14.38 7.92
N VAL A 66 -22.44 -13.28 8.65
CA VAL A 66 -21.77 -11.99 8.37
C VAL A 66 -20.25 -12.14 8.39
N LEU A 67 -19.68 -12.89 9.34
CA LEU A 67 -18.24 -13.16 9.39
C LEU A 67 -17.75 -13.94 8.15
N VAL A 68 -18.41 -15.04 7.80
CA VAL A 68 -18.02 -15.88 6.67
C VAL A 68 -18.07 -15.08 5.36
N PHE A 69 -19.14 -14.32 5.14
CA PHE A 69 -19.25 -13.50 3.93
C PHE A 69 -18.27 -12.33 3.91
N SER A 70 -17.85 -11.80 5.07
CA SER A 70 -16.85 -10.72 5.15
C SER A 70 -15.42 -11.20 4.84
N ILE A 71 -15.10 -12.47 5.09
CA ILE A 71 -13.75 -13.03 4.90
C ILE A 71 -13.34 -13.04 3.44
N LEU A 72 -14.23 -13.48 2.53
CA LEU A 72 -13.89 -13.64 1.11
C LEU A 72 -13.40 -12.34 0.44
N PRO A 73 -14.15 -11.22 0.47
CA PRO A 73 -13.69 -9.98 -0.16
C PRO A 73 -12.44 -9.41 0.52
N LEU A 74 -12.30 -9.58 1.84
CA LEU A 74 -11.10 -9.18 2.57
C LEU A 74 -9.87 -10.00 2.17
N ALA A 75 -10.03 -11.30 1.92
CA ALA A 75 -8.98 -12.17 1.43
C ALA A 75 -8.53 -11.78 0.01
N ILE A 76 -9.48 -11.48 -0.87
CA ILE A 76 -9.20 -11.00 -2.24
C ILE A 76 -8.41 -9.68 -2.18
N PHE A 77 -8.88 -8.71 -1.37
CA PHE A 77 -8.15 -7.46 -1.14
C PHE A 77 -6.73 -7.72 -0.62
N SER A 78 -6.58 -8.59 0.38
CA SER A 78 -5.29 -8.91 0.99
C SER A 78 -4.30 -9.48 -0.04
N LEU A 79 -4.76 -10.39 -0.90
CA LEU A 79 -3.94 -10.97 -1.95
C LEU A 79 -3.45 -9.90 -2.93
N VAL A 80 -4.35 -9.05 -3.41
CA VAL A 80 -4.01 -7.97 -4.35
C VAL A 80 -3.09 -6.93 -3.70
N PHE A 81 -3.32 -6.60 -2.44
CA PHE A 81 -2.46 -5.69 -1.66
C PHE A 81 -1.03 -6.24 -1.52
N ILE A 82 -0.88 -7.54 -1.18
CA ILE A 82 0.43 -8.18 -1.08
C ILE A 82 1.11 -8.22 -2.44
N ALA A 83 0.42 -8.72 -3.48
CA ALA A 83 1.00 -8.89 -4.81
C ALA A 83 1.50 -7.56 -5.41
N SER A 84 0.79 -6.47 -5.17
CA SER A 84 1.13 -5.16 -5.73
C SER A 84 2.19 -4.38 -4.94
N LEU A 85 2.31 -4.59 -3.62
CA LEU A 85 3.25 -3.85 -2.76
C LEU A 85 4.51 -4.63 -2.38
N TYR A 86 4.56 -5.95 -2.61
CA TYR A 86 5.73 -6.76 -2.30
C TYR A 86 7.01 -6.21 -2.93
N GLN A 87 7.00 -6.01 -4.26
CA GLN A 87 8.17 -5.50 -4.98
C GLN A 87 8.54 -4.06 -4.56
N PRO A 88 7.61 -3.08 -4.50
CA PRO A 88 7.93 -1.74 -4.02
C PRO A 88 8.51 -1.70 -2.60
N ILE A 89 8.02 -2.53 -1.68
CA ILE A 89 8.52 -2.56 -0.30
C ILE A 89 9.90 -3.23 -0.25
N SER A 90 10.11 -4.31 -1.00
CA SER A 90 11.43 -4.94 -1.13
C SER A 90 12.46 -3.93 -1.62
N MET A 91 12.14 -3.20 -2.69
CA MET A 91 12.99 -2.14 -3.23
C MET A 91 13.28 -1.04 -2.22
N TYR A 92 12.28 -0.61 -1.44
CA TYR A 92 12.46 0.38 -0.39
C TYR A 92 13.37 -0.10 0.74
N LEU A 93 13.27 -1.38 1.13
CA LEU A 93 14.10 -1.95 2.19
C LEU A 93 15.55 -2.17 1.75
N SER A 94 15.79 -2.44 0.46
CA SER A 94 17.15 -2.55 -0.09
C SER A 94 17.93 -1.24 -0.14
N LEU A 95 17.26 -0.09 -0.03
CA LEU A 95 17.94 1.19 0.01
C LEU A 95 18.59 1.42 1.37
N THR A 96 19.86 1.84 1.37
CA THR A 96 20.55 2.32 2.56
C THR A 96 19.86 3.56 3.12
N ASP A 97 19.86 3.75 4.43
CA ASP A 97 19.19 4.89 5.07
C ASP A 97 19.76 6.25 4.59
N GLU A 98 21.05 6.30 4.27
CA GLU A 98 21.67 7.46 3.61
C GLU A 98 21.01 7.83 2.29
N ILE A 99 20.64 6.84 1.45
CA ILE A 99 19.97 7.08 0.17
C ILE A 99 18.52 7.53 0.39
N LYS A 100 17.85 6.93 1.38
CA LYS A 100 16.47 7.33 1.76
C LYS A 100 16.39 8.77 2.23
N GLU A 101 17.41 9.25 2.95
CA GLU A 101 17.47 10.61 3.48
C GLU A 101 18.10 11.62 2.52
N SER A 102 18.92 11.20 1.57
CA SER A 102 19.58 12.14 0.65
C SER A 102 18.84 12.38 -0.67
N SER A 103 18.10 11.38 -1.18
CA SER A 103 17.38 11.55 -2.45
C SER A 103 16.03 12.23 -2.28
N LEU A 104 15.85 13.34 -3.00
CA LEU A 104 14.59 14.06 -3.06
C LEU A 104 13.48 13.20 -3.68
N VAL A 105 13.78 12.40 -4.71
CA VAL A 105 12.82 11.50 -5.36
C VAL A 105 12.33 10.42 -4.41
N VAL A 106 13.25 9.77 -3.67
CA VAL A 106 12.90 8.73 -2.70
C VAL A 106 12.05 9.29 -1.57
N GLN A 107 12.44 10.43 -0.99
CA GLN A 107 11.64 11.10 0.04
C GLN A 107 10.25 11.49 -0.45
N LEU A 108 10.14 12.01 -1.68
CA LEU A 108 8.86 12.38 -2.28
C LEU A 108 7.94 11.16 -2.47
N LEU A 109 8.50 10.04 -2.94
CA LEU A 109 7.78 8.77 -3.06
C LEU A 109 7.28 8.29 -1.70
N ILE A 110 8.15 8.23 -0.69
CA ILE A 110 7.79 7.82 0.69
C ILE A 110 6.67 8.71 1.24
N LYS A 111 6.80 10.03 1.09
CA LYS A 111 5.81 11.00 1.57
C LYS A 111 4.46 10.81 0.88
N LYS A 112 4.45 10.62 -0.44
CA LYS A 112 3.21 10.35 -1.19
C LYS A 112 2.59 9.02 -0.79
N VAL A 113 3.34 7.92 -0.76
CA VAL A 113 2.83 6.61 -0.35
C VAL A 113 2.22 6.69 1.06
N ARG A 114 2.90 7.35 1.99
CA ARG A 114 2.39 7.58 3.35
C ARG A 114 1.07 8.37 3.30
N HIS A 115 1.02 9.49 2.58
CA HIS A 115 -0.19 10.30 2.47
C HIS A 115 -1.37 9.50 1.88
N TYR A 116 -1.14 8.78 0.78
CA TYR A 116 -2.16 7.94 0.15
C TYR A 116 -2.67 6.84 1.09
N TRP A 117 -1.80 6.21 1.87
CA TRP A 117 -2.22 5.24 2.88
C TRP A 117 -3.14 5.88 3.93
N HIS A 118 -2.83 7.08 4.43
CA HIS A 118 -3.68 7.75 5.42
C HIS A 118 -5.03 8.15 4.83
N VAL A 119 -5.05 8.67 3.60
CA VAL A 119 -6.29 9.02 2.90
C VAL A 119 -7.15 7.78 2.66
N LEU A 120 -6.55 6.69 2.16
CA LEU A 120 -7.25 5.43 1.92
C LEU A 120 -7.85 4.88 3.22
N PHE A 121 -7.09 4.90 4.30
CA PHE A 121 -7.54 4.44 5.61
C PHE A 121 -8.70 5.30 6.14
N ALA A 122 -8.56 6.63 6.12
CA ALA A 122 -9.62 7.53 6.56
C ALA A 122 -10.91 7.38 5.75
N LEU A 123 -10.80 7.25 4.43
CA LEU A 123 -11.94 7.05 3.54
C LEU A 123 -12.64 5.71 3.83
N ASN A 124 -11.89 4.62 4.02
CA ASN A 124 -12.51 3.34 4.37
C ASN A 124 -13.11 3.33 5.76
N CYS A 125 -12.53 4.04 6.75
CA CYS A 125 -13.19 4.23 8.04
C CYS A 125 -14.54 4.94 7.88
N ALA A 126 -14.61 5.99 7.07
CA ALA A 126 -15.87 6.67 6.78
C ALA A 126 -16.89 5.75 6.08
N VAL A 127 -16.44 4.97 5.08
CA VAL A 127 -17.30 3.98 4.40
C VAL A 127 -17.79 2.92 5.39
N GLY A 128 -16.93 2.43 6.29
CA GLY A 128 -17.33 1.46 7.32
C GLY A 128 -18.41 1.99 8.26
N ILE A 129 -18.31 3.26 8.66
CA ILE A 129 -19.35 3.93 9.46
C ILE A 129 -20.65 4.05 8.67
N VAL A 130 -20.59 4.44 7.40
CA VAL A 130 -21.78 4.53 6.54
C VAL A 130 -22.43 3.15 6.39
N LEU A 131 -21.66 2.09 6.13
CA LEU A 131 -22.16 0.72 6.02
C LEU A 131 -22.85 0.23 7.31
N LEU A 132 -22.35 0.66 8.48
CA LEU A 132 -22.98 0.33 9.76
C LEU A 132 -24.37 0.96 9.94
N PHE A 133 -24.64 2.12 9.34
CA PHE A 133 -25.91 2.85 9.55
C PHE A 133 -26.91 2.68 8.39
N ILE A 134 -26.55 1.97 7.32
CA ILE A 134 -27.45 1.72 6.19
C ILE A 134 -28.52 0.71 6.60
N ASP A 135 -28.12 -0.52 6.91
CA ASP A 135 -29.02 -1.61 7.30
C ASP A 135 -28.20 -2.82 7.78
N ASP A 136 -28.86 -3.84 8.33
CA ASP A 136 -28.21 -5.07 8.78
C ASP A 136 -27.47 -5.79 7.63
N GLY A 137 -26.28 -6.30 7.94
CA GLY A 137 -25.48 -7.12 7.03
C GLY A 137 -24.71 -6.35 5.94
N PHE A 138 -24.93 -5.05 5.76
CA PHE A 138 -24.17 -4.25 4.78
C PHE A 138 -22.67 -4.17 5.08
N VAL A 139 -22.28 -4.36 6.35
CA VAL A 139 -20.87 -4.42 6.79
C VAL A 139 -20.08 -5.52 6.07
N VAL A 140 -20.73 -6.57 5.55
CA VAL A 140 -20.10 -7.59 4.71
C VAL A 140 -19.39 -6.97 3.49
N GLY A 141 -19.91 -5.86 2.98
CA GLY A 141 -19.33 -5.13 1.85
C GLY A 141 -18.02 -4.40 2.17
N PHE A 142 -17.58 -4.33 3.42
CA PHE A 142 -16.39 -3.58 3.84
C PHE A 142 -15.10 -4.06 3.14
N GLY A 143 -14.92 -5.38 2.99
CA GLY A 143 -13.78 -5.93 2.25
C GLY A 143 -13.77 -5.50 0.77
N ALA A 144 -14.95 -5.42 0.15
CA ALA A 144 -15.09 -4.97 -1.23
C ALA A 144 -14.83 -3.46 -1.36
N ALA A 145 -15.27 -2.66 -0.38
CA ALA A 145 -14.94 -1.24 -0.30
C ALA A 145 -13.42 -1.01 -0.25
N TRP A 146 -12.69 -1.77 0.58
CA TRP A 146 -11.23 -1.74 0.62
C TRP A 146 -10.61 -2.08 -0.72
N PHE A 147 -11.09 -3.13 -1.38
CA PHE A 147 -10.62 -3.51 -2.69
C PHE A 147 -10.79 -2.38 -3.72
N VAL A 148 -12.00 -1.86 -3.88
CA VAL A 148 -12.30 -0.82 -4.88
C VAL A 148 -11.53 0.46 -4.59
N THR A 149 -11.54 0.94 -3.35
CA THR A 149 -10.86 2.17 -2.97
C THR A 149 -9.34 2.05 -3.08
N TYR A 150 -8.79 0.86 -2.86
CA TYR A 150 -7.37 0.57 -3.05
C TYR A 150 -6.95 0.67 -4.52
N ILE A 151 -7.71 0.06 -5.44
CA ILE A 151 -7.45 0.16 -6.88
C ILE A 151 -7.53 1.63 -7.34
N MET A 152 -8.57 2.35 -6.92
CA MET A 152 -8.69 3.79 -7.19
C MET A 152 -7.51 4.58 -6.61
N GLY A 153 -7.04 4.21 -5.42
CA GLY A 153 -5.87 4.79 -4.78
C GLY A 153 -4.58 4.57 -5.57
N ILE A 154 -4.36 3.36 -6.09
CA ILE A 154 -3.21 3.04 -6.96
C ILE A 154 -3.26 3.89 -8.23
N ILE A 155 -4.40 3.95 -8.91
CA ILE A 155 -4.57 4.71 -10.15
C ILE A 155 -4.31 6.20 -9.90
N ALA A 156 -4.88 6.74 -8.81
CA ALA A 156 -4.65 8.13 -8.42
C ALA A 156 -3.18 8.38 -8.07
N PHE A 157 -2.51 7.45 -7.38
CA PHE A 157 -1.09 7.53 -7.06
C PHE A 157 -0.23 7.57 -8.33
N GLN A 158 -0.45 6.64 -9.26
CA GLN A 158 0.25 6.57 -10.55
C GLN A 158 0.03 7.85 -11.38
N THR A 159 -1.22 8.33 -11.45
CA THR A 159 -1.56 9.59 -12.14
C THR A 159 -0.90 10.79 -11.46
N SER A 160 -0.73 10.76 -10.15
CA SER A 160 -0.02 11.83 -9.43
C SER A 160 1.49 11.81 -9.66
N LEU A 161 2.06 10.65 -10.01
CA LEU A 161 3.48 10.46 -10.29
C LEU A 161 3.84 10.74 -11.74
N SER A 162 2.92 10.55 -12.69
CA SER A 162 3.18 10.81 -14.12
C SER A 162 3.73 12.21 -14.40
N ARG A 163 3.35 13.21 -13.60
CA ARG A 163 3.86 14.59 -13.67
C ARG A 163 5.35 14.73 -13.35
N TYR A 164 5.95 13.77 -12.65
CA TYR A 164 7.36 13.75 -12.28
C TYR A 164 8.17 12.74 -13.13
N MET A 165 7.51 11.91 -13.93
CA MET A 165 8.11 10.85 -14.73
C MET A 165 8.43 11.35 -16.14
N THR A 166 9.45 12.21 -16.29
CA THR A 166 9.99 12.57 -17.61
C THR A 166 10.69 11.35 -18.25
N PRO A 167 10.82 11.26 -19.59
CA PRO A 167 11.47 10.11 -20.24
C PRO A 167 12.87 9.79 -19.71
N ALA A 168 13.65 10.82 -19.34
CA ALA A 168 14.98 10.66 -18.74
C ALA A 168 14.90 10.04 -17.34
N VAL A 169 14.00 10.53 -16.49
CA VAL A 169 13.79 10.00 -15.13
C VAL A 169 13.27 8.56 -15.17
N VAL A 170 12.37 8.24 -16.10
CA VAL A 170 11.88 6.86 -16.29
C VAL A 170 13.01 5.93 -16.72
N SER A 171 13.89 6.36 -17.64
CA SER A 171 15.04 5.56 -18.07
C SER A 171 16.00 5.27 -16.91
N SER A 172 16.36 6.29 -16.13
CA SER A 172 17.25 6.10 -14.98
C SER A 172 16.61 5.29 -13.86
N LEU A 173 15.32 5.46 -13.57
CA LEU A 173 14.58 4.62 -12.62
C LEU A 173 14.45 3.17 -13.11
N SER A 174 14.31 2.94 -14.41
CA SER A 174 14.32 1.58 -14.99
C SER A 174 15.66 0.91 -14.78
N LYS A 175 16.77 1.62 -14.95
CA LYS A 175 18.11 1.12 -14.65
C LYS A 175 18.29 0.80 -13.17
N VAL A 176 17.80 1.68 -12.28
CA VAL A 176 17.79 1.42 -10.83
C VAL A 176 16.97 0.17 -10.51
N LYS A 177 15.80 0.01 -11.14
CA LYS A 177 14.98 -1.19 -11.00
C LYS A 177 15.73 -2.42 -11.47
N GLU A 178 16.38 -2.39 -12.63
CA GLU A 178 17.18 -3.50 -13.16
C GLU A 178 18.29 -3.87 -12.19
N LEU A 179 19.09 -2.91 -11.71
CA LEU A 179 20.17 -3.13 -10.75
C LEU A 179 19.67 -3.75 -9.45
N LEU A 180 18.57 -3.25 -8.88
CA LEU A 180 18.00 -3.76 -7.63
C LEU A 180 17.22 -5.08 -7.82
N SER A 181 16.74 -5.37 -9.04
CA SER A 181 16.01 -6.60 -9.36
C SER A 181 16.92 -7.75 -9.82
N ALA A 182 18.17 -7.45 -10.18
CA ALA A 182 19.17 -8.44 -10.52
C ALA A 182 19.65 -9.17 -9.25
N SER A 183 18.80 -10.05 -8.72
CA SER A 183 19.28 -11.20 -7.96
C SER A 183 20.07 -12.08 -8.93
N PRO A 184 21.27 -12.58 -8.56
CA PRO A 184 21.93 -13.60 -9.36
C PRO A 184 20.99 -14.79 -9.51
N LYS A 185 20.87 -15.32 -10.72
CA LYS A 185 20.30 -16.66 -10.95
C LYS A 185 21.21 -17.72 -10.35
#